data_AF-A0A9E3V2M7-F1
#
_entry.id   AF-A0A9E3V2M7-F1
#
_cell.length_a   1.000
_cell.length_b   1.000
_cell.length_c   1.000
_cell.angle_alpha   90.00
_cell.angle_beta   90.00
_cell.angle_gamma   90.00
#
_symmetry.space_group_name_H-M   'P 1'
#
loop_
_entity.id
_entity.type
_entity.pdbx_description
1 polymer ?
#
loop_
_entity_poly.entity_id
_entity_poly.type
_entity_poly.pdbx_seq_one_letter_code
_entity_poly.pdbx_strand_id
1 'polypeptide(L)'
;MIVSWNWLTQYVRLDMPVEVLTERLALAGLNHEATAEVGGDLAIDLEVTSNRPDCLSHLGVAREIAVLFDRGLCEPNPRPPTSGPPVETKTAVVVEAADLCPRFTARLVSGVTVGESPWWLRKRLETIGVRPISNVVDVTNYVLFECSQPLHAYDFDKLAGRRLIVRRARGGETLTAINNKVYELEPDMLVIADAERPVGLAGVMGGLDTEIGSNSTNVLIEAAQFDPMSVRRTARALGLSSPSSYRFERPMDPERTDWASRRCAELILETAGGTLHPG
;
A
#
# COMPACT_ATOMS: atom_id res chain seq x y z
N MET A 1 -7.73 2.32 13.98
CA MET A 1 -7.22 2.88 12.70
C MET A 1 -7.02 4.34 12.97
N ILE A 2 -5.78 4.80 12.90
CA ILE A 2 -5.46 6.19 13.23
C ILE A 2 -5.53 7.03 11.95
N VAL A 3 -6.32 8.11 11.99
CA VAL A 3 -6.38 9.11 10.93
C VAL A 3 -5.83 10.45 11.41
N SER A 4 -5.13 11.15 10.52
CA SER A 4 -4.64 12.51 10.75
C SER A 4 -5.73 13.52 10.39
N TRP A 5 -6.03 14.45 11.29
CA TRP A 5 -6.96 15.55 11.04
C TRP A 5 -6.51 16.39 9.86
N ASN A 6 -5.26 16.87 9.85
CA ASN A 6 -4.75 17.69 8.75
C ASN A 6 -4.75 16.94 7.42
N TRP A 7 -4.49 15.64 7.42
CA TRP A 7 -4.56 14.83 6.20
C TRP A 7 -6.01 14.72 5.71
N LEU A 8 -6.98 14.49 6.60
CA LEU A 8 -8.40 14.47 6.23
C LEU A 8 -8.87 15.79 5.58
N THR A 9 -8.33 16.94 6.00
CA THR A 9 -8.70 18.24 5.39
C THR A 9 -8.39 18.35 3.91
N GLN A 10 -7.55 17.48 3.34
CA GLN A 10 -7.32 17.43 1.90
C GLN A 10 -8.52 16.90 1.11
N TYR A 11 -9.31 16.05 1.75
CA TYR A 11 -10.38 15.30 1.09
C TYR A 11 -11.75 15.80 1.48
N VAL A 12 -11.91 16.36 2.68
CA VAL A 12 -13.20 16.85 3.16
C VAL A 12 -13.00 18.07 4.03
N ARG A 13 -13.91 19.05 3.90
CA ARG A 13 -13.88 20.24 4.75
C ARG A 13 -14.25 19.88 6.18
N LEU A 14 -13.34 20.14 7.11
CA LEU A 14 -13.56 19.99 8.54
C LEU A 14 -13.77 21.37 9.19
N ASP A 15 -15.02 21.79 9.31
CA ASP A 15 -15.43 23.07 9.90
C ASP A 15 -16.21 22.91 11.22
N MET A 16 -16.11 21.73 11.82
CA MET A 16 -16.68 21.37 13.12
C MET A 16 -15.56 21.14 14.14
N PRO A 17 -15.85 21.23 15.46
CA PRO A 17 -14.94 20.76 16.50
C PRO A 17 -14.67 19.26 16.39
N VAL A 18 -13.50 18.81 16.84
CA VAL A 18 -13.09 17.39 16.76
C VAL A 18 -14.03 16.48 17.57
N GLU A 19 -14.57 16.97 18.68
CA GLU A 19 -15.50 16.22 19.54
C GLU A 19 -16.82 15.94 18.80
N VAL A 20 -17.30 16.90 18.02
CA VAL A 20 -18.52 16.72 17.20
C VAL A 20 -18.27 15.73 16.06
N LEU A 21 -17.07 15.75 15.48
CA LEU A 21 -16.66 14.79 14.46
C LEU A 21 -16.66 13.36 15.01
N THR A 22 -15.96 13.14 16.12
CA THR A 22 -15.79 11.80 16.71
C THR A 22 -17.11 11.23 17.24
N GLU A 23 -17.98 12.06 17.84
CA GLU A 23 -19.31 11.64 18.26
C GLU A 23 -20.15 11.10 17.10
N ARG A 24 -20.21 11.84 15.97
CA ARG A 24 -20.98 11.39 14.80
C ARG A 24 -20.39 10.15 14.14
N LEU A 25 -19.06 10.04 14.08
CA LEU A 25 -18.39 8.84 13.57
C LEU A 25 -18.72 7.62 14.43
N ALA A 26 -18.74 7.76 15.76
CA ALA A 26 -19.13 6.68 16.67
C ALA A 26 -20.58 6.23 16.43
N LEU A 27 -21.52 7.17 16.26
CA LEU A 27 -22.91 6.87 15.91
C LEU A 27 -23.06 6.15 14.54
N ALA A 28 -22.08 6.29 13.65
CA ALA A 28 -22.01 5.62 12.35
C ALA A 28 -21.23 4.28 12.38
N GLY A 29 -20.80 3.82 13.56
CA GLY A 29 -20.10 2.55 13.75
C GLY A 29 -18.58 2.62 13.61
N LEU A 30 -17.99 3.82 13.68
CA LEU A 30 -16.56 4.07 13.79
C LEU A 30 -16.27 4.62 15.20
N ASN A 31 -16.19 3.73 16.18
CA ASN A 31 -16.03 4.14 17.58
C ASN A 31 -14.74 4.93 17.76
N HIS A 32 -14.81 6.02 18.50
CA HIS A 32 -13.64 6.82 18.84
C HIS A 32 -12.96 6.23 20.07
N GLU A 33 -11.71 5.78 19.91
CA GLU A 33 -10.90 5.20 20.99
C GLU A 33 -10.08 6.28 21.71
N ALA A 34 -9.39 7.12 20.94
CA ALA A 34 -8.55 8.17 21.49
C ALA A 34 -8.28 9.28 20.47
N THR A 35 -7.94 10.47 20.97
CA THR A 35 -7.33 11.54 20.17
C THR A 35 -6.04 11.97 20.85
N ALA A 36 -4.96 12.08 20.09
CA ALA A 36 -3.66 12.55 20.57
C ALA A 36 -3.12 13.67 19.67
N GLU A 37 -2.45 14.66 20.28
CA GLU A 37 -1.70 15.65 19.52
C GLU A 37 -0.31 15.09 19.16
N VAL A 38 0.02 15.07 17.88
CA VAL A 38 1.30 14.57 17.36
C VAL A 38 1.86 15.58 16.36
N GLY A 39 2.93 16.28 16.76
CA GLY A 39 3.64 17.21 15.88
C GLY A 39 2.78 18.39 15.37
N GLY A 40 1.82 18.87 16.15
CA GLY A 40 0.88 19.92 15.73
C GLY A 40 -0.17 19.43 14.72
N ASP A 41 -0.57 18.17 14.84
CA ASP A 41 -1.70 17.55 14.15
C ASP A 41 -2.47 16.68 15.16
N LEU A 42 -3.69 16.28 14.85
CA LEU A 42 -4.50 15.38 15.67
C LEU A 42 -4.52 13.99 15.05
N ALA A 43 -4.04 13.01 15.81
CA ALA A 43 -4.16 11.59 15.54
C ALA A 43 -5.45 11.09 16.20
N ILE A 44 -6.45 10.72 15.40
CA ILE A 44 -7.75 10.23 15.87
C ILE A 44 -7.78 8.72 15.64
N ASP A 45 -7.82 7.94 16.73
CA ASP A 45 -7.93 6.49 16.64
C ASP A 45 -9.40 6.07 16.61
N LEU A 46 -9.75 5.40 15.52
CA LEU A 46 -11.09 4.89 15.25
C LEU A 46 -11.07 3.35 15.27
N GLU A 47 -11.91 2.74 16.10
CA GLU A 47 -12.18 1.31 16.00
C GLU A 47 -12.97 1.04 14.71
N VAL A 48 -12.37 0.25 13.81
CA VAL A 48 -13.02 -0.14 12.55
C VAL A 48 -13.46 -1.58 12.65
N THR A 49 -14.78 -1.77 12.64
CA THR A 49 -15.41 -3.09 12.68
C THR A 49 -15.16 -3.89 11.40
N SER A 50 -15.24 -5.23 11.48
CA SER A 50 -14.86 -6.13 10.37
C SER A 50 -15.69 -5.93 9.11
N ASN A 51 -16.91 -5.42 9.22
CA ASN A 51 -17.82 -5.10 8.12
C ASN A 51 -17.56 -3.72 7.48
N ARG A 52 -16.60 -2.93 7.99
CA ARG A 52 -16.24 -1.60 7.48
C ARG A 52 -14.81 -1.50 6.93
N PRO A 53 -14.34 -2.43 6.06
CA PRO A 53 -13.00 -2.34 5.47
C PRO A 53 -12.78 -1.05 4.65
N ASP A 54 -13.87 -0.45 4.18
CA ASP A 54 -13.88 0.84 3.48
C ASP A 54 -13.26 1.95 4.34
N CYS A 55 -13.39 1.92 5.66
CA CYS A 55 -12.87 2.93 6.59
C CYS A 55 -11.44 2.66 7.08
N LEU A 56 -10.72 1.68 6.50
CA LEU A 56 -9.31 1.43 6.81
C LEU A 56 -8.34 2.40 6.11
N SER A 57 -8.81 3.58 5.73
CA SER A 57 -8.03 4.64 5.09
C SER A 57 -8.62 6.03 5.29
N HIS A 58 -7.81 7.05 5.02
CA HIS A 58 -8.21 8.45 5.09
C HIS A 58 -9.31 8.79 4.09
N LEU A 59 -9.27 8.28 2.85
CA LEU A 59 -10.36 8.49 1.89
C LEU A 59 -11.65 7.80 2.31
N GLY A 60 -11.54 6.61 2.92
CA GLY A 60 -12.67 5.90 3.52
C GLY A 60 -13.37 6.72 4.60
N VAL A 61 -12.59 7.18 5.58
CA VAL A 61 -13.10 8.01 6.68
C VAL A 61 -13.60 9.37 6.17
N ALA A 62 -12.88 10.03 5.25
CA ALA A 62 -13.30 11.29 4.66
C ALA A 62 -14.64 11.16 3.91
N ARG A 63 -14.90 10.02 3.26
CA ARG A 63 -16.18 9.72 2.62
C ARG A 63 -17.31 9.59 3.64
N GLU A 64 -17.06 8.92 4.77
CA GLU A 64 -18.04 8.84 5.86
C GLU A 64 -18.37 10.23 6.41
N ILE A 65 -17.33 11.05 6.67
CA ILE A 65 -17.48 12.43 7.13
C ILE A 65 -18.27 13.27 6.12
N ALA A 66 -17.98 13.13 4.83
CA ALA A 66 -18.68 13.84 3.77
C ALA A 66 -20.19 13.59 3.80
N VAL A 67 -20.60 12.34 4.04
CA VAL A 67 -22.02 11.97 4.19
C VAL A 67 -22.61 12.50 5.50
N LEU A 68 -21.93 12.31 6.63
CA LEU A 68 -22.44 12.68 7.97
C LEU A 68 -22.62 14.19 8.17
N PHE A 69 -21.87 15.00 7.42
CA PHE A 69 -21.86 16.45 7.54
C PHE A 69 -22.39 17.18 6.31
N ASP A 70 -22.86 16.47 5.28
CA ASP A 70 -23.28 17.06 4.00
C ASP A 70 -22.18 17.98 3.42
N ARG A 71 -21.04 17.37 3.11
CA ARG A 71 -19.86 18.02 2.54
C ARG A 71 -19.44 17.32 1.25
N GLY A 72 -18.83 18.09 0.35
CA GLY A 72 -18.19 17.52 -0.83
C GLY A 72 -16.94 16.71 -0.45
N LEU A 73 -16.73 15.60 -1.18
CA LEU A 73 -15.49 14.83 -1.14
C LEU A 73 -14.59 15.27 -2.29
N CYS A 74 -13.36 15.68 -1.97
CA CYS A 74 -12.30 15.97 -2.92
C CYS A 74 -11.42 14.72 -3.07
N GLU A 75 -11.74 13.86 -4.03
CA GLU A 75 -10.92 12.67 -4.29
C GLU A 75 -9.83 12.96 -5.34
N PRO A 76 -8.55 12.59 -5.10
CA PRO A 76 -7.51 12.74 -6.10
C PRO A 76 -7.82 11.92 -7.37
N ASN A 77 -7.48 12.49 -8.53
CA ASN A 77 -7.59 11.84 -9.83
C ASN A 77 -6.17 11.66 -10.42
N PRO A 78 -5.43 10.64 -9.97
CA PRO A 78 -4.01 10.51 -10.28
C PRO A 78 -3.80 10.25 -11.77
N ARG A 79 -3.01 11.12 -12.40
CA ARG A 79 -2.70 11.08 -13.84
C ARG A 79 -1.21 11.35 -14.04
N PRO A 80 -0.34 10.48 -13.51
CA PRO A 80 1.10 10.69 -13.59
C PRO A 80 1.53 10.77 -15.06
N PRO A 81 2.41 11.73 -15.43
CA PRO A 81 2.92 11.81 -16.78
C PRO A 81 3.79 10.60 -17.09
N THR A 82 3.62 10.04 -18.28
CA THR A 82 4.43 8.91 -18.76
C THR A 82 5.36 9.36 -19.87
N SER A 83 6.58 8.82 -19.91
CA SER A 83 7.50 9.04 -21.04
C SER A 83 8.45 7.85 -21.25
N GLY A 84 9.17 7.87 -22.37
CA GLY A 84 10.07 6.77 -22.76
C GLY A 84 9.35 5.59 -23.41
N PRO A 85 10.02 4.44 -23.53
CA PRO A 85 9.45 3.24 -24.16
C PRO A 85 8.37 2.59 -23.28
N PRO A 86 7.43 1.83 -23.88
CA PRO A 86 6.41 1.07 -23.15
C PRO A 86 7.00 0.09 -22.14
N VAL A 87 6.32 -0.08 -21.01
CA VAL A 87 6.76 -0.93 -19.90
C VAL A 87 6.90 -2.41 -20.31
N GLU A 88 6.09 -2.86 -21.27
CA GLU A 88 6.07 -4.22 -21.80
C GLU A 88 7.36 -4.58 -22.56
N THR A 89 8.13 -3.56 -23.00
CA THR A 89 9.45 -3.78 -23.59
C THR A 89 10.54 -4.02 -22.54
N LYS A 90 10.24 -3.77 -21.26
CA LYS A 90 11.19 -3.82 -20.14
C LYS A 90 10.89 -4.92 -19.14
N THR A 91 9.62 -5.21 -18.90
CA THR A 91 9.17 -6.20 -17.92
C THR A 91 7.92 -6.92 -18.38
N ALA A 92 7.64 -8.05 -17.73
CA ALA A 92 6.39 -8.78 -17.89
C ALA A 92 5.89 -9.25 -16.52
N VAL A 93 4.57 -9.34 -16.39
CA VAL A 93 3.91 -9.97 -15.25
C VAL A 93 3.15 -11.19 -15.77
N VAL A 94 3.36 -12.34 -15.13
CA VAL A 94 2.59 -13.56 -15.40
C VAL A 94 1.81 -13.92 -14.14
N VAL A 95 0.50 -14.09 -14.26
CA VAL A 95 -0.36 -14.55 -13.16
C VAL A 95 -0.75 -16.00 -13.43
N GLU A 96 -0.03 -16.95 -12.82
CA GLU A 96 -0.31 -18.38 -12.94
C GLU A 96 -1.47 -18.82 -12.03
N ALA A 97 -1.61 -18.16 -10.87
CA ALA A 97 -2.64 -18.45 -9.87
C ALA A 97 -3.77 -17.41 -9.91
N ALA A 98 -4.46 -17.28 -11.05
CA ALA A 98 -5.52 -16.28 -11.26
C ALA A 98 -6.72 -16.44 -10.30
N ASP A 99 -6.91 -17.64 -9.73
CA ASP A 99 -7.90 -17.91 -8.70
C ASP A 99 -7.56 -17.25 -7.36
N LEU A 100 -6.27 -17.02 -7.09
CA LEU A 100 -5.79 -16.36 -5.88
C LEU A 100 -5.37 -14.91 -6.11
N CYS A 101 -5.16 -14.52 -7.37
CA CYS A 101 -4.82 -13.16 -7.75
C CYS A 101 -5.59 -12.75 -9.02
N PRO A 102 -6.84 -12.26 -8.87
CA PRO A 102 -7.65 -11.90 -10.03
C PRO A 102 -7.17 -10.64 -10.76
N ARG A 103 -6.38 -9.80 -10.09
CA ARG A 103 -5.84 -8.55 -10.66
C ARG A 103 -4.45 -8.26 -10.12
N PHE A 104 -3.52 -7.96 -11.02
CA PHE A 104 -2.17 -7.53 -10.71
C PHE A 104 -1.77 -6.40 -11.65
N THR A 105 -1.19 -5.33 -11.12
CA THR A 105 -0.72 -4.17 -11.87
C THR A 105 0.72 -3.89 -11.47
N ALA A 106 1.58 -3.68 -12.48
CA ALA A 106 2.97 -3.30 -12.29
C ALA A 106 3.28 -2.00 -13.04
N ARG A 107 3.94 -1.05 -12.38
CA ARG A 107 4.38 0.21 -12.99
C ARG A 107 5.88 0.40 -12.77
N LEU A 108 6.62 0.69 -13.84
CA LEU A 108 8.07 0.89 -13.77
C LEU A 108 8.40 2.39 -13.79
N VAL A 109 9.09 2.85 -12.75
CA VAL A 109 9.70 4.18 -12.70
C VAL A 109 11.21 4.04 -12.73
N SER A 110 11.83 4.59 -13.78
CA SER A 110 13.28 4.56 -13.97
C SER A 110 13.95 5.87 -13.59
N GLY A 111 15.17 5.79 -13.04
CA GLY A 111 15.97 6.96 -12.68
C GLY A 111 15.47 7.71 -11.45
N VAL A 112 14.88 7.01 -10.48
CA VAL A 112 14.52 7.61 -9.19
C VAL A 112 15.77 7.90 -8.36
N THR A 113 15.69 8.88 -7.47
CA THR A 113 16.68 9.12 -6.42
C THR A 113 16.07 8.78 -5.07
N VAL A 114 16.48 7.63 -4.50
CA VAL A 114 16.03 7.21 -3.17
C VAL A 114 16.69 8.07 -2.10
N GLY A 115 15.89 8.61 -1.18
CA GLY A 115 16.37 9.49 -0.13
C GLY A 115 15.34 9.72 0.96
N GLU A 116 15.58 10.74 1.77
CA GLU A 116 14.65 11.15 2.82
C GLU A 116 13.34 11.68 2.21
N SER A 117 12.22 11.26 2.78
CA SER A 117 10.90 11.76 2.40
C SER A 117 10.75 13.27 2.67
N PRO A 118 9.99 13.99 1.83
CA PRO A 118 9.68 15.39 2.12
C PRO A 118 8.92 15.51 3.45
N TRP A 119 9.09 16.66 4.11
CA TRP A 119 8.53 16.91 5.45
C TRP A 119 7.05 16.56 5.58
N TRP A 120 6.23 16.91 4.57
CA TRP A 120 4.79 16.69 4.61
C TRP A 120 4.43 15.20 4.66
N LEU A 121 5.20 14.36 3.96
CA LEU A 121 4.98 12.91 3.88
C LEU A 121 5.36 12.26 5.20
N ARG A 122 6.54 12.63 5.74
CA ARG A 122 7.00 12.16 7.04
C ARG A 122 6.02 12.51 8.15
N LYS A 123 5.62 13.78 8.22
CA LYS A 123 4.70 14.27 9.26
C LYS A 123 3.40 13.47 9.29
N ARG A 124 2.80 13.19 8.12
CA ARG A 124 1.54 12.42 8.04
C ARG A 124 1.69 10.98 8.51
N LEU A 125 2.76 10.31 8.08
CA LEU A 125 3.05 8.94 8.51
C LEU A 125 3.30 8.90 10.02
N GLU A 126 4.12 9.81 10.55
CA GLU A 126 4.41 9.91 11.98
C GLU A 126 3.15 10.17 12.81
N THR A 127 2.25 11.05 12.36
CA THR A 127 0.97 11.31 13.03
C THR A 127 0.13 10.04 13.20
N ILE A 128 0.18 9.11 12.25
CA ILE A 128 -0.54 7.83 12.33
C ILE A 128 0.31 6.69 12.90
N GLY A 129 1.46 6.99 13.50
CA GLY A 129 2.35 6.03 14.14
C GLY A 129 3.22 5.20 13.19
N VAL A 130 3.33 5.60 11.92
CA VAL A 130 4.19 4.96 10.92
C VAL A 130 5.53 5.67 10.87
N ARG A 131 6.61 4.91 11.14
CA ARG A 131 7.98 5.43 11.05
C ARG A 131 8.38 5.62 9.58
N PRO A 132 8.81 6.83 9.17
CA PRO A 132 9.36 7.06 7.84
C PRO A 132 10.68 6.31 7.60
N ILE A 133 10.91 5.87 6.37
CA ILE A 133 12.07 5.07 5.94
C ILE A 133 12.78 5.76 4.77
N SER A 134 12.09 5.90 3.64
CA SER A 134 12.61 6.55 2.43
C SER A 134 11.44 7.04 1.57
N ASN A 135 11.67 8.02 0.70
CA ASN A 135 10.64 8.56 -0.19
C ASN A 135 9.84 7.48 -0.94
N VAL A 136 10.48 6.43 -1.46
CA VAL A 136 9.78 5.34 -2.17
C VAL A 136 8.97 4.45 -1.21
N VAL A 137 9.54 4.04 -0.07
CA VAL A 137 8.86 3.17 0.92
C VAL A 137 7.74 3.91 1.64
N ASP A 138 7.94 5.19 1.89
CA ASP A 138 6.96 6.04 2.57
C ASP A 138 5.79 6.35 1.65
N VAL A 139 6.00 6.49 0.34
CA VAL A 139 4.90 6.64 -0.62
C VAL A 139 4.00 5.38 -0.65
N THR A 140 4.57 4.17 -0.64
CA THR A 140 3.73 2.95 -0.63
C THR A 140 2.90 2.84 0.66
N ASN A 141 3.49 3.18 1.82
CA ASN A 141 2.76 3.27 3.09
C ASN A 141 1.71 4.38 3.07
N TYR A 142 2.05 5.55 2.54
CA TYR A 142 1.13 6.67 2.46
C TYR A 142 -0.09 6.31 1.62
N VAL A 143 0.08 5.76 0.42
CA VAL A 143 -1.05 5.36 -0.43
C VAL A 143 -1.87 4.23 0.20
N LEU A 144 -1.22 3.29 0.90
CA LEU A 144 -1.91 2.28 1.71
C LEU A 144 -2.87 2.91 2.73
N PHE A 145 -2.41 3.91 3.49
CA PHE A 145 -3.25 4.61 4.46
C PHE A 145 -4.16 5.68 3.82
N GLU A 146 -3.89 6.13 2.59
CA GLU A 146 -4.72 7.06 1.82
C GLU A 146 -5.98 6.37 1.33
N CYS A 147 -5.87 5.15 0.77
CA CYS A 147 -6.95 4.50 0.01
C CYS A 147 -7.22 3.03 0.33
N SER A 148 -6.60 2.45 1.36
CA SER A 148 -6.75 1.05 1.79
C SER A 148 -6.16 0.01 0.83
N GLN A 149 -5.43 0.41 -0.22
CA GLN A 149 -4.76 -0.52 -1.14
C GLN A 149 -3.30 -0.72 -0.73
N PRO A 150 -2.89 -1.91 -0.27
CA PRO A 150 -1.48 -2.16 -0.05
C PRO A 150 -0.74 -2.25 -1.39
N LEU A 151 0.48 -1.71 -1.39
CA LEU A 151 1.40 -1.72 -2.52
C LEU A 151 2.75 -2.28 -2.08
N HIS A 152 3.53 -2.71 -3.06
CA HIS A 152 4.93 -3.04 -2.87
C HIS A 152 5.80 -2.32 -3.90
N ALA A 153 7.06 -2.09 -3.56
CA ALA A 153 8.05 -1.51 -4.45
C ALA A 153 9.27 -2.42 -4.47
N TYR A 154 9.59 -2.96 -5.65
CA TYR A 154 10.77 -3.78 -5.87
C TYR A 154 11.89 -2.93 -6.46
N ASP A 155 13.12 -3.19 -6.03
CA ASP A 155 14.30 -2.79 -6.79
C ASP A 155 14.33 -3.62 -8.07
N PHE A 156 13.97 -2.97 -9.18
CA PHE A 156 13.79 -3.63 -10.46
C PHE A 156 15.09 -4.28 -10.97
N ASP A 157 16.24 -3.72 -10.60
CA ASP A 157 17.54 -4.25 -11.04
C ASP A 157 17.93 -5.53 -10.29
N LYS A 158 17.27 -5.83 -9.16
CA LYS A 158 17.47 -7.06 -8.38
C LYS A 158 16.55 -8.21 -8.77
N LEU A 159 15.56 -7.97 -9.63
CA LEU A 159 14.63 -8.99 -10.12
C LEU A 159 15.28 -9.84 -11.22
N ALA A 160 15.48 -11.13 -10.96
CA ALA A 160 16.02 -12.04 -11.95
C ALA A 160 15.08 -12.14 -13.16
N GLY A 161 15.64 -11.98 -14.36
CA GLY A 161 14.87 -11.97 -15.60
C GLY A 161 13.92 -10.79 -15.77
N ARG A 162 13.99 -9.75 -14.91
CA ARG A 162 13.21 -8.50 -15.02
C ARG A 162 11.71 -8.75 -15.22
N ARG A 163 11.15 -9.65 -14.43
CA ARG A 163 9.74 -10.04 -14.51
C ARG A 163 9.20 -10.43 -13.15
N LEU A 164 7.88 -10.43 -13.01
CA LEU A 164 7.18 -10.99 -11.86
C LEU A 164 6.28 -12.15 -12.30
N ILE A 165 6.19 -13.15 -11.44
CA ILE A 165 5.36 -14.34 -11.61
C ILE A 165 4.56 -14.52 -10.32
N VAL A 166 3.24 -14.37 -10.41
CA VAL A 166 2.32 -14.61 -9.31
C VAL A 166 1.90 -16.07 -9.36
N ARG A 167 2.39 -16.86 -8.41
CA ARG A 167 2.19 -18.33 -8.41
C ARG A 167 2.12 -18.88 -7.00
N ARG A 168 1.70 -20.13 -6.88
CA ARG A 168 1.84 -20.87 -5.63
C ARG A 168 3.32 -21.19 -5.36
N ALA A 169 3.68 -21.24 -4.09
CA ALA A 169 4.97 -21.73 -3.64
C ALA A 169 5.15 -23.19 -4.07
N ARG A 170 6.39 -23.56 -4.39
CA ARG A 170 6.81 -24.92 -4.72
C ARG A 170 7.42 -25.57 -3.47
N GLY A 171 7.36 -26.90 -3.40
CA GLY A 171 7.91 -27.63 -2.26
C GLY A 171 9.41 -27.36 -2.07
N GLY A 172 9.80 -27.04 -0.84
CA GLY A 172 11.19 -26.75 -0.48
C GLY A 172 11.65 -25.32 -0.77
N GLU A 173 10.77 -24.43 -1.25
CA GLU A 173 11.09 -23.01 -1.37
C GLU A 173 11.20 -22.33 0.00
N THR A 174 12.09 -21.35 0.10
CA THR A 174 12.22 -20.49 1.26
C THR A 174 12.20 -19.02 0.84
N LEU A 175 11.85 -18.14 1.78
CA LEU A 175 11.91 -16.70 1.59
C LEU A 175 12.59 -16.05 2.80
N THR A 176 13.66 -15.30 2.54
CA THR A 176 14.18 -14.33 3.50
C THR A 176 13.34 -13.06 3.39
N ALA A 177 12.53 -12.78 4.41
CA ALA A 177 11.66 -11.61 4.42
C ALA A 177 12.39 -10.36 4.97
N ILE A 178 11.81 -9.17 4.74
CA ILE A 178 12.36 -7.88 5.18
C ILE A 178 12.56 -7.75 6.71
N ASN A 179 11.94 -8.62 7.51
CA ASN A 179 12.19 -8.72 8.95
C ASN A 179 13.44 -9.55 9.30
N ASN A 180 14.28 -9.89 8.32
CA ASN A 180 15.50 -10.69 8.45
C ASN A 180 15.25 -12.13 8.96
N LYS A 181 14.04 -12.66 8.80
CA LYS A 181 13.72 -14.06 9.09
C LYS A 181 13.56 -14.86 7.81
N VAL A 182 13.99 -16.11 7.86
CA VAL A 182 13.79 -17.09 6.80
C VAL A 182 12.52 -17.88 7.09
N TYR A 183 11.65 -17.98 6.10
CA TYR A 183 10.41 -18.75 6.16
C TYR A 183 10.48 -19.91 5.17
N GLU A 184 10.15 -21.11 5.62
CA GLU A 184 9.86 -22.24 4.75
C GLU A 184 8.45 -22.07 4.18
N LEU A 185 8.31 -22.25 2.87
CA LEU A 185 7.05 -22.00 2.18
C LEU A 185 6.31 -23.31 1.96
N GLU A 186 5.06 -23.36 2.41
CA GLU A 186 4.20 -24.51 2.19
C GLU A 186 3.61 -24.47 0.77
N PRO A 187 3.42 -25.63 0.12
CA PRO A 187 2.62 -25.72 -1.09
C PRO A 187 1.24 -25.05 -0.86
N ASP A 188 0.78 -24.27 -1.83
CA ASP A 188 -0.44 -23.42 -1.81
C ASP A 188 -0.31 -22.00 -1.22
N MET A 189 0.80 -21.66 -0.55
CA MET A 189 1.06 -20.25 -0.21
C MET A 189 1.24 -19.44 -1.52
N LEU A 190 0.55 -18.31 -1.65
CA LEU A 190 0.72 -17.44 -2.81
C LEU A 190 2.00 -16.61 -2.65
N VAL A 191 2.86 -16.67 -3.65
CA VAL A 191 4.11 -15.91 -3.70
C VAL A 191 4.14 -15.00 -4.91
N ILE A 192 4.86 -13.89 -4.75
CA ILE A 192 5.39 -13.14 -5.88
C ILE A 192 6.81 -13.66 -6.10
N ALA A 193 7.10 -14.14 -7.30
CA ALA A 193 8.40 -14.67 -7.68
C ALA A 193 8.99 -13.88 -8.86
N ASP A 194 10.30 -13.87 -8.98
CA ASP A 194 10.97 -13.48 -10.22
C ASP A 194 11.19 -14.70 -11.12
N ALA A 195 12.13 -14.64 -12.08
CA ALA A 195 12.42 -15.78 -12.94
C ALA A 195 13.02 -17.00 -12.21
N GLU A 196 13.57 -16.83 -11.02
CA GLU A 196 14.39 -17.83 -10.33
C GLU A 196 13.83 -18.21 -8.95
N ARG A 197 13.31 -17.25 -8.18
CA ARG A 197 12.97 -17.45 -6.76
C ARG A 197 11.75 -16.64 -6.30
N PRO A 198 11.12 -17.00 -5.17
CA PRO A 198 10.19 -16.13 -4.47
C PRO A 198 10.88 -14.83 -4.03
N VAL A 199 10.22 -13.71 -4.25
CA VAL A 199 10.65 -12.35 -3.87
C VAL A 199 9.67 -11.68 -2.89
N GLY A 200 8.56 -12.34 -2.57
CA GLY A 200 7.63 -11.90 -1.54
C GLY A 200 6.50 -12.91 -1.28
N LEU A 201 5.91 -12.85 -0.09
CA LEU A 201 4.66 -13.51 0.26
C LEU A 201 3.51 -12.58 -0.14
N ALA A 202 2.70 -13.00 -1.11
CA ALA A 202 1.68 -12.16 -1.72
C ALA A 202 0.70 -11.62 -0.66
N GLY A 203 0.65 -10.30 -0.53
CA GLY A 203 -0.21 -9.60 0.43
C GLY A 203 0.19 -9.73 1.90
N VAL A 204 1.31 -10.40 2.23
CA VAL A 204 1.73 -10.61 3.63
C VAL A 204 3.02 -9.84 3.95
N MET A 205 4.09 -10.11 3.21
CA MET A 205 5.43 -9.60 3.51
C MET A 205 6.35 -9.61 2.28
N GLY A 206 7.13 -8.55 2.09
CA GLY A 206 8.15 -8.49 1.03
C GLY A 206 9.39 -9.34 1.35
N GLY A 207 10.11 -9.75 0.30
CA GLY A 207 11.42 -10.38 0.40
C GLY A 207 12.55 -9.36 0.53
N LEU A 208 13.57 -9.70 1.31
CA LEU A 208 14.72 -8.84 1.58
C LEU A 208 15.58 -8.59 0.32
N ASP A 209 15.75 -9.60 -0.53
CA ASP A 209 16.68 -9.55 -1.67
C ASP A 209 16.30 -8.55 -2.76
N THR A 210 15.03 -8.11 -2.77
CA THR A 210 14.49 -7.20 -3.79
C THR A 210 13.97 -5.89 -3.20
N GLU A 211 14.28 -5.66 -1.92
CA GLU A 211 13.98 -4.42 -1.21
C GLU A 211 14.65 -3.20 -1.86
N ILE A 212 13.95 -2.08 -1.82
CA ILE A 212 14.48 -0.75 -2.16
C ILE A 212 15.60 -0.36 -1.19
N GLY A 213 16.80 -0.18 -1.72
CA GLY A 213 17.94 0.35 -0.99
C GLY A 213 18.28 1.79 -1.40
N SER A 214 19.28 2.39 -0.73
CA SER A 214 19.75 3.75 -1.03
C SER A 214 20.30 3.92 -2.45
N ASN A 215 20.74 2.83 -3.07
CA ASN A 215 21.31 2.82 -4.43
C ASN A 215 20.30 2.39 -5.50
N SER A 216 19.06 2.10 -5.13
CA SER A 216 18.03 1.69 -6.10
C SER A 216 17.68 2.88 -7.00
N THR A 217 17.62 2.62 -8.31
CA THR A 217 17.32 3.66 -9.32
C THR A 217 16.13 3.30 -10.20
N ASN A 218 15.78 2.02 -10.29
CA ASN A 218 14.63 1.53 -11.04
C ASN A 218 13.67 0.86 -10.08
N VAL A 219 12.44 1.36 -10.00
CA VAL A 219 11.42 0.90 -9.06
C VAL A 219 10.27 0.28 -9.82
N LEU A 220 9.97 -0.99 -9.53
CA LEU A 220 8.77 -1.65 -10.01
C LEU A 220 7.72 -1.63 -8.90
N ILE A 221 6.65 -0.86 -9.12
CA ILE A 221 5.52 -0.71 -8.19
C ILE A 221 4.53 -1.84 -8.46
N GLU A 222 4.20 -2.60 -7.44
CA GLU A 222 3.10 -3.57 -7.43
C GLU A 222 1.85 -2.97 -6.76
N ALA A 223 0.70 -3.14 -7.41
CA ALA A 223 -0.61 -3.09 -6.79
C ALA A 223 -1.41 -4.30 -7.25
N ALA A 224 -1.98 -5.06 -6.33
CA ALA A 224 -2.66 -6.30 -6.65
C ALA A 224 -3.91 -6.51 -5.79
N GLN A 225 -4.73 -7.46 -6.23
CA GLN A 225 -5.79 -8.06 -5.44
C GLN A 225 -5.42 -9.52 -5.18
N PHE A 226 -5.50 -9.93 -3.92
CA PHE A 226 -5.25 -11.31 -3.50
C PHE A 226 -6.50 -11.90 -2.84
N ASP A 227 -6.66 -13.21 -2.92
CA ASP A 227 -7.71 -13.93 -2.20
C ASP A 227 -7.56 -13.73 -0.68
N PRO A 228 -8.56 -13.15 0.00
CA PRO A 228 -8.46 -12.84 1.41
C PRO A 228 -8.20 -14.04 2.31
N MET A 229 -8.76 -15.20 1.96
CA MET A 229 -8.58 -16.42 2.74
C MET A 229 -7.17 -16.98 2.60
N SER A 230 -6.59 -16.92 1.40
CA SER A 230 -5.20 -17.30 1.13
C SER A 230 -4.22 -16.43 1.92
N VAL A 231 -4.41 -15.11 1.90
CA VAL A 231 -3.58 -14.17 2.68
C VAL A 231 -3.71 -14.46 4.18
N ARG A 232 -4.94 -14.60 4.68
CA ARG A 232 -5.21 -14.92 6.10
C ARG A 232 -4.56 -16.21 6.56
N ARG A 233 -4.68 -17.28 5.77
CA ARG A 233 -4.07 -18.59 6.08
C ARG A 233 -2.55 -18.48 6.14
N THR A 234 -1.95 -17.83 5.14
CA THR A 234 -0.49 -17.65 5.04
C THR A 234 0.05 -16.82 6.20
N ALA A 235 -0.57 -15.66 6.46
CA ALA A 235 -0.19 -14.78 7.56
C ALA A 235 -0.26 -15.51 8.91
N ARG A 236 -1.34 -16.25 9.17
CA ARG A 236 -1.49 -17.03 10.41
C ARG A 236 -0.51 -18.19 10.52
N ALA A 237 -0.29 -18.95 9.45
CA ALA A 237 0.63 -20.10 9.44
C ALA A 237 2.06 -19.67 9.78
N LEU A 238 2.48 -18.51 9.25
CA LEU A 238 3.85 -17.99 9.45
C LEU A 238 3.98 -17.03 10.66
N GLY A 239 2.90 -16.80 11.42
CA GLY A 239 2.89 -15.88 12.55
C GLY A 239 3.20 -14.43 12.15
N LEU A 240 2.79 -14.03 10.95
CA LEU A 240 3.00 -12.71 10.37
C LEU A 240 1.74 -11.87 10.46
N SER A 241 1.90 -10.58 10.74
CA SER A 241 0.83 -9.59 10.71
C SER A 241 1.41 -8.25 10.31
N SER A 242 0.79 -7.59 9.34
CA SER A 242 1.17 -6.26 8.86
C SER A 242 -0.07 -5.42 8.54
N PRO A 243 0.06 -4.08 8.46
CA PRO A 243 -1.02 -3.24 7.95
C PRO A 243 -1.52 -3.66 6.56
N SER A 244 -0.65 -4.26 5.74
CA SER A 244 -0.98 -4.80 4.42
C SER A 244 -1.81 -6.08 4.53
N SER A 245 -1.34 -7.08 5.28
CA SER A 245 -2.07 -8.35 5.43
C SER A 245 -3.44 -8.12 6.04
N TYR A 246 -3.53 -7.24 7.05
CA TYR A 246 -4.80 -6.89 7.67
C TYR A 246 -5.85 -6.37 6.68
N ARG A 247 -5.45 -5.62 5.64
CA ARG A 247 -6.38 -5.14 4.61
C ARG A 247 -6.69 -6.20 3.58
N PHE A 248 -5.69 -6.95 3.11
CA PHE A 248 -5.90 -8.03 2.15
C PHE A 248 -6.71 -9.20 2.71
N GLU A 249 -6.74 -9.41 4.04
CA GLU A 249 -7.63 -10.38 4.70
C GLU A 249 -9.13 -10.02 4.60
N ARG A 250 -9.48 -8.90 3.97
CA ARG A 250 -10.84 -8.43 3.75
C ARG A 250 -11.08 -8.16 2.27
N PRO A 251 -12.33 -8.18 1.79
CA PRO A 251 -12.63 -7.79 0.41
C PRO A 251 -12.16 -6.37 0.13
N MET A 252 -11.53 -6.18 -1.03
CA MET A 252 -11.02 -4.89 -1.49
C MET A 252 -11.74 -4.47 -2.77
N ASP A 253 -11.79 -3.16 -3.00
CA ASP A 253 -12.34 -2.57 -4.22
C ASP A 253 -11.42 -2.85 -5.43
N PRO A 254 -11.86 -3.63 -6.44
CA PRO A 254 -11.03 -3.96 -7.59
C PRO A 254 -10.65 -2.75 -8.47
N GLU A 255 -11.43 -1.68 -8.43
CA GLU A 255 -11.13 -0.44 -9.19
C GLU A 255 -10.05 0.40 -8.50
N ARG A 256 -9.87 0.21 -7.18
CA ARG A 256 -8.83 0.91 -6.41
C ARG A 256 -7.42 0.45 -6.75
N THR A 257 -7.24 -0.78 -7.25
CA THR A 257 -5.90 -1.31 -7.56
C THR A 257 -5.16 -0.45 -8.60
N ASP A 258 -5.80 -0.13 -9.72
CA ASP A 258 -5.19 0.74 -10.73
C ASP A 258 -5.05 2.18 -10.22
N TRP A 259 -6.08 2.73 -9.57
CA TRP A 259 -6.04 4.08 -8.99
C TRP A 259 -4.85 4.25 -8.05
N ALA A 260 -4.62 3.29 -7.14
CA ALA A 260 -3.53 3.32 -6.17
C ALA A 260 -2.17 3.18 -6.85
N SER A 261 -2.07 2.34 -7.88
CA SER A 261 -0.83 2.19 -8.65
C SER A 261 -0.43 3.53 -9.32
N ARG A 262 -1.40 4.24 -9.91
CA ARG A 262 -1.18 5.57 -10.50
C ARG A 262 -0.84 6.62 -9.45
N ARG A 263 -1.54 6.59 -8.32
CA ARG A 263 -1.30 7.51 -7.19
C ARG A 263 0.09 7.33 -6.60
N CYS A 264 0.53 6.08 -6.43
CA CYS A 264 1.87 5.75 -5.96
C CYS A 264 2.94 6.24 -6.96
N ALA A 265 2.74 5.99 -8.26
CA ALA A 265 3.66 6.47 -9.28
C ALA A 265 3.74 8.01 -9.33
N GLU A 266 2.60 8.71 -9.23
CA GLU A 266 2.54 10.18 -9.17
C GLU A 266 3.36 10.74 -8.00
N LEU A 267 3.17 10.17 -6.81
CA LEU A 267 3.91 10.60 -5.62
C LEU A 267 5.39 10.20 -5.65
N ILE A 268 5.75 9.06 -6.24
CA ILE A 268 7.16 8.72 -6.47
C ILE A 268 7.81 9.72 -7.42
N LEU A 269 7.14 10.10 -8.51
CA LEU A 269 7.66 11.12 -9.43
C LEU A 269 7.85 12.47 -8.72
N GLU A 270 6.91 12.87 -7.85
CA GLU A 270 7.00 14.12 -7.07
C GLU A 270 8.16 14.09 -6.07
N THR A 271 8.36 12.97 -5.37
CA THR A 271 9.24 12.89 -4.20
C THR A 271 10.62 12.28 -4.47
N ALA A 272 10.77 11.52 -5.55
CA ALA A 272 11.99 10.83 -5.93
C ALA A 272 12.42 11.13 -7.39
N GLY A 273 11.59 11.82 -8.17
CA GLY A 273 11.84 12.08 -9.59
C GLY A 273 11.71 10.82 -10.46
N GLY A 274 12.48 10.78 -11.54
CA GLY A 274 12.50 9.66 -12.48
C GLY A 274 11.49 9.77 -13.61
N THR A 275 11.29 8.67 -14.31
CA THR A 275 10.45 8.55 -15.51
C THR A 275 9.55 7.34 -15.38
N LEU A 276 8.23 7.58 -15.36
CA LEU A 276 7.23 6.52 -15.42
C LEU A 276 7.07 6.07 -16.88
N HIS A 277 7.27 4.77 -17.11
CA HIS A 277 7.05 4.16 -18.42
C HIS A 277 5.55 4.00 -18.71
N PRO A 278 5.08 4.26 -19.95
CA PRO A 278 3.69 4.04 -20.33
C PRO A 278 3.33 2.55 -20.31
N GLY A 279 2.12 2.25 -19.82
CA GLY A 279 1.56 0.90 -19.66
C GLY A 279 0.70 0.76 -18.41
#